data_AF-A0A218P5G0-F1
#
_entry.id   AF-A0A218P5G0-F1
#
_cell.length_a   1.000
_cell.length_b   1.000
_cell.length_c   1.000
_cell.angle_alpha   90.00
_cell.angle_beta   90.00
_cell.angle_gamma   90.00
#
_symmetry.space_group_name_H-M   'P 1'
#
loop_
_entity.id
_entity.type
_entity.pdbx_description
1 polymer ?
#
loop_
_entity_poly.entity_id
_entity_poly.type
_entity_poly.pdbx_seq_one_letter_code
_entity_poly.pdbx_strand_id
1 'polypeptide(L)'
;MREYIIYAVLAAFFASLVPIFGKLGLKDVDPTLATAVRAVIMAVFLVGVAFLSGSTNVSEIDGRALLLITLSGLAGALSWLFYFMAIKNGRVPSVIAIDKTSVALAIFLSWLVLGSKMDLKTALGALLIVIGAILVSL
;
A
#
# COMPACT_ATOMS: atom_id res chain seq x y z
N MET A 1 -14.57 -4.27 19.96
CA MET A 1 -14.18 -4.18 18.54
C MET A 1 -13.17 -5.29 18.27
N ARG A 2 -13.21 -5.94 17.10
CA ARG A 2 -12.18 -6.93 16.73
C ARG A 2 -10.85 -6.17 16.60
N GLU A 3 -9.78 -6.69 17.22
CA GLU A 3 -8.47 -6.01 17.34
C GLU A 3 -7.92 -5.49 15.99
N TYR A 4 -8.16 -6.22 14.89
CA TYR A 4 -7.72 -5.79 13.56
C TYR A 4 -8.29 -4.45 13.09
N ILE A 5 -9.46 -4.02 13.61
CA ILE A 5 -10.06 -2.74 13.23
C ILE A 5 -9.19 -1.58 13.74
N ILE A 6 -8.64 -1.71 14.95
CA ILE A 6 -7.75 -0.70 15.54
C ILE A 6 -6.48 -0.60 14.69
N TYR A 7 -5.87 -1.73 14.34
CA TYR A 7 -4.70 -1.75 13.46
C TYR A 7 -5.00 -1.17 12.07
N ALA A 8 -6.18 -1.44 11.50
CA ALA A 8 -6.59 -0.89 10.20
C ALA A 8 -6.79 0.64 10.24
N VAL A 9 -7.37 1.17 11.32
CA VAL A 9 -7.54 2.62 11.51
C VAL A 9 -6.19 3.31 11.67
N LEU A 10 -5.27 2.73 12.46
CA LEU A 10 -3.91 3.23 12.59
C LEU A 10 -3.17 3.19 11.25
N ALA A 11 -3.30 2.10 10.50
CA ALA A 11 -2.71 1.98 9.16
C ALA A 11 -3.25 3.06 8.21
N ALA A 12 -4.56 3.33 8.22
CA ALA A 12 -5.17 4.39 7.41
C ALA A 12 -4.65 5.78 7.79
N PHE A 13 -4.49 6.05 9.10
CA PHE A 13 -3.92 7.31 9.59
C PHE A 13 -2.49 7.51 9.07
N PHE A 14 -1.58 6.54 9.29
CA PHE A 14 -0.20 6.67 8.81
C PHE A 14 -0.12 6.71 7.28
N ALA A 15 -0.92 5.92 6.58
CA ALA A 15 -1.00 5.94 5.11
C ALA A 15 -1.45 7.30 4.56
N SER A 16 -2.25 8.07 5.30
CA SER A 16 -2.67 9.42 4.90
C SER A 16 -1.53 10.45 4.95
N LEU A 17 -0.54 10.25 5.83
CA LEU A 17 0.63 11.12 5.97
C LEU A 17 1.63 10.95 4.81
N VAL A 18 1.72 9.73 4.28
CA VAL A 18 2.65 9.33 3.22
C VAL A 18 2.59 10.25 1.98
N PRO A 19 1.44 10.51 1.34
CA PRO A 19 1.38 11.41 0.19
C PRO A 19 1.66 12.87 0.54
N ILE A 20 1.34 13.31 1.76
CA ILE A 20 1.57 14.69 2.20
C ILE A 20 3.07 14.95 2.31
N PHE A 21 3.77 14.14 3.12
CA PHE A 21 5.23 14.25 3.24
C PHE A 21 5.95 13.93 1.94
N GLY A 22 5.43 12.98 1.16
CA GLY A 22 5.95 12.65 -0.15
C GLY A 22 5.90 13.83 -1.11
N LYS A 23 4.75 14.51 -1.25
CA LYS A 23 4.65 15.68 -2.13
C LYS A 23 5.60 16.80 -1.69
N LEU A 24 5.68 17.06 -0.39
CA LEU A 24 6.57 18.09 0.17
C LEU A 24 8.05 17.76 -0.05
N GLY A 25 8.44 16.50 0.16
CA GLY A 25 9.83 16.04 0.02
C GLY A 25 10.30 15.82 -1.43
N LEU A 26 9.37 15.73 -2.39
CA LEU A 26 9.69 15.47 -3.80
C LEU A 26 9.90 16.71 -4.66
N LYS A 27 9.75 17.93 -4.10
CA LYS A 27 9.76 19.19 -4.86
C LYS A 27 10.96 19.30 -5.79
N ASP A 28 12.16 19.05 -5.25
CA ASP A 28 13.44 19.19 -5.98
C ASP A 28 14.20 17.86 -6.09
N VAL A 29 13.55 16.74 -5.76
CA VAL A 29 14.17 15.41 -5.70
C VAL A 29 13.54 14.48 -6.74
N ASP A 30 14.36 13.65 -7.38
CA ASP A 30 13.87 12.61 -8.26
C ASP A 30 13.00 11.58 -7.50
N PRO A 31 11.79 11.21 -7.98
CA PRO A 31 10.91 10.26 -7.31
C PRO A 31 11.52 8.88 -7.08
N THR A 32 12.38 8.42 -8.00
CA THR A 32 13.07 7.13 -7.89
C THR A 32 14.07 7.18 -6.75
N LEU A 33 14.90 8.23 -6.71
CA LEU A 33 15.88 8.44 -5.64
C LEU A 33 15.19 8.57 -4.27
N ALA A 34 14.16 9.41 -4.17
CA ALA A 34 13.40 9.57 -2.93
C ALA A 34 12.74 8.26 -2.47
N THR A 35 12.26 7.45 -3.41
CA THR A 35 11.66 6.14 -3.10
C THR A 35 12.69 5.11 -2.67
N ALA A 36 13.89 5.13 -3.25
CA ALA A 36 15.00 4.29 -2.81
C ALA A 36 15.44 4.64 -1.38
N VAL A 37 15.62 5.93 -1.06
CA VAL A 37 15.94 6.38 0.31
C VAL A 37 14.86 5.93 1.29
N ARG A 38 13.59 6.07 0.91
CA ARG A 38 12.46 5.62 1.74
C ARG A 38 12.49 4.11 2.00
N ALA A 39 12.83 3.31 0.99
CA ALA A 39 12.94 1.87 1.14
C ALA A 39 14.02 1.49 2.15
N VAL A 40 15.16 2.18 2.16
CA VAL A 40 16.22 1.98 3.16
C VAL A 40 15.73 2.34 4.56
N ILE A 41 15.06 3.49 4.73
CA ILE A 41 14.50 3.90 6.03
C ILE A 41 13.48 2.86 6.54
N MET A 42 12.58 2.38 5.67
CA MET A 42 11.61 1.34 6.01
C MET A 42 12.28 0.02 6.40
N ALA A 43 13.32 -0.40 5.64
CA ALA A 43 14.05 -1.62 5.93
C ALA A 43 14.71 -1.56 7.31
N VAL A 44 15.44 -0.48 7.61
CA VAL A 44 16.08 -0.29 8.93
C VAL A 44 15.04 -0.28 10.05
N PHE A 45 13.92 0.43 9.87
CA PHE A 45 12.85 0.48 10.85
C PHE A 45 12.23 -0.89 11.12
N LEU A 46 11.86 -1.64 10.07
CA LEU A 46 11.24 -2.96 10.20
C LEU A 46 12.20 -3.99 10.78
N VAL A 47 13.49 -3.95 10.42
CA VAL A 47 14.51 -4.81 11.03
C VAL A 47 14.63 -4.52 12.52
N GLY A 48 14.67 -3.26 12.94
CA GLY A 48 14.68 -2.87 14.35
C GLY A 48 13.46 -3.40 15.12
N VAL A 49 12.26 -3.27 14.55
CA VAL A 49 11.03 -3.80 15.14
C VAL A 49 11.05 -5.33 15.22
N ALA A 50 11.59 -6.03 14.21
CA ALA A 50 11.71 -7.48 14.23
C ALA A 50 12.64 -7.96 15.36
N PHE A 51 13.76 -7.28 15.58
CA PHE A 51 14.66 -7.56 16.72
C PHE A 51 13.97 -7.34 18.06
N LEU A 52 13.26 -6.22 18.23
CA LEU A 52 12.55 -5.91 19.48
C LEU A 52 11.38 -6.86 19.76
N SER A 53 10.74 -7.37 18.71
CA SER A 53 9.64 -8.34 18.81
C SER A 53 10.11 -9.79 18.97
N GLY A 54 11.42 -10.05 18.87
CA GLY A 54 12.00 -11.40 18.88
C GLY A 54 11.75 -12.22 17.60
N SER A 55 11.22 -11.59 16.54
CA SER A 55 10.86 -12.23 15.27
C SER A 55 12.06 -12.33 14.31
N THR A 56 13.18 -12.88 14.78
CA THR A 56 14.45 -12.96 14.03
C THR A 56 14.71 -14.32 13.40
N ASN A 57 13.80 -15.28 13.58
CA ASN A 57 14.00 -16.64 13.13
C ASN A 57 13.71 -16.81 11.63
N VAL A 58 14.75 -16.66 10.81
CA VAL A 58 14.64 -16.74 9.34
C VAL A 58 14.26 -18.14 8.86
N SER A 59 14.43 -19.19 9.69
CA SER A 59 14.06 -20.56 9.32
C SER A 59 12.55 -20.78 9.22
N GLU A 60 11.74 -19.84 9.70
CA GLU A 60 10.28 -19.87 9.55
C GLU A 60 9.83 -19.58 8.11
N ILE A 61 10.71 -19.01 7.28
CA ILE A 61 10.42 -18.68 5.89
C ILE A 61 10.86 -19.83 4.99
N ASP A 62 9.90 -20.65 4.56
CA ASP A 62 10.16 -21.68 3.55
C ASP A 62 10.36 -21.09 2.14
N GLY A 63 10.80 -21.91 1.18
CA GLY A 63 11.09 -21.45 -0.18
C GLY A 63 9.86 -20.89 -0.93
N ARG A 64 8.66 -21.39 -0.63
CA ARG A 64 7.42 -20.89 -1.26
C ARG A 64 7.01 -19.56 -0.65
N ALA A 65 7.10 -19.43 0.67
CA ALA A 65 6.88 -18.19 1.40
C ALA A 65 7.86 -17.12 0.91
N LEU A 66 9.14 -17.45 0.77
CA LEU A 66 10.16 -16.51 0.26
C LEU A 66 9.83 -16.00 -1.14
N LEU A 67 9.37 -16.88 -2.04
CA LEU A 67 8.94 -16.49 -3.39
C LEU A 67 7.75 -15.52 -3.33
N LEU A 68 6.70 -15.85 -2.56
CA LEU A 68 5.52 -14.99 -2.43
C LEU A 68 5.85 -13.65 -1.77
N ILE A 69 6.71 -13.63 -0.76
CA ILE A 69 7.21 -12.41 -0.10
C ILE A 69 7.99 -11.56 -1.11
N THR A 70 8.85 -12.18 -1.92
CA THR A 70 9.62 -11.47 -2.95
C THR A 70 8.71 -10.83 -4.00
N LEU A 71 7.73 -11.58 -4.52
CA LEU A 71 6.75 -11.05 -5.47
C LEU A 71 5.92 -9.91 -4.87
N SER A 72 5.50 -10.04 -3.60
CA SER A 72 4.80 -8.99 -2.87
C SER A 72 5.66 -7.74 -2.71
N GLY A 73 6.94 -7.91 -2.33
CA GLY A 73 7.90 -6.82 -2.21
C GLY A 73 8.13 -6.08 -3.52
N LEU A 74 8.28 -6.81 -4.64
CA LEU A 74 8.41 -6.23 -5.97
C LEU A 74 7.14 -5.47 -6.40
N ALA A 75 5.96 -6.05 -6.16
CA ALA A 75 4.69 -5.37 -6.44
C ALA A 75 4.54 -4.07 -5.62
N GLY A 76 4.91 -4.11 -4.34
CA GLY A 76 4.93 -2.93 -3.46
C GLY A 76 5.91 -1.86 -3.95
N ALA A 77 7.12 -2.24 -4.33
CA ALA A 77 8.13 -1.31 -4.85
C ALA A 77 7.68 -0.63 -6.14
N LEU A 78 7.11 -1.39 -7.09
CA LEU A 78 6.56 -0.85 -8.34
C LEU A 78 5.37 0.09 -8.07
N SER A 79 4.44 -0.32 -7.20
CA SER A 79 3.30 0.50 -6.78
C SER A 79 3.78 1.84 -6.23
N TRP A 80 4.74 1.84 -5.30
CA TRP A 80 5.26 3.07 -4.70
C TRP A 80 6.00 3.94 -5.74
N LEU A 81 6.80 3.35 -6.62
CA LEU A 81 7.52 4.09 -7.66
C LEU A 81 6.56 4.89 -8.56
N PHE A 82 5.54 4.23 -9.11
CA PHE A 82 4.55 4.90 -9.96
C PHE A 82 3.67 5.87 -9.17
N TYR A 83 3.31 5.52 -7.92
CA TYR A 83 2.54 6.39 -7.05
C TYR A 83 3.25 7.72 -6.78
N PHE A 84 4.54 7.70 -6.44
CA PHE A 84 5.28 8.94 -6.18
C PHE A 84 5.63 9.73 -7.43
N MET A 85 5.81 9.07 -8.56
CA MET A 85 5.92 9.75 -9.85
C MET A 85 4.63 10.52 -10.18
N ALA A 86 3.46 9.91 -9.93
CA ALA A 86 2.17 10.56 -10.08
C ALA A 86 1.96 11.68 -9.05
N ILE A 87 2.30 11.47 -7.77
CA ILE A 87 2.20 12.50 -6.72
C ILE A 87 3.06 13.70 -7.07
N LYS A 88 4.30 13.53 -7.57
CA LYS A 88 5.17 14.64 -7.93
C LYS A 88 4.54 15.52 -9.01
N ASN A 89 3.97 14.91 -10.05
CA ASN A 89 3.48 15.62 -11.23
C ASN A 89 1.99 16.02 -11.16
N GLY A 90 1.20 15.39 -10.29
CA GLY A 90 -0.26 15.57 -10.22
C GLY A 90 -0.77 16.28 -8.97
N ARG A 91 -2.10 16.47 -8.92
CA ARG A 91 -2.83 16.90 -7.72
C ARG A 91 -2.90 15.72 -6.73
N VAL A 92 -2.43 15.97 -5.50
CA VAL A 92 -2.37 14.94 -4.45
C VAL A 92 -3.74 14.27 -4.19
N PRO A 93 -4.85 15.00 -4.01
CA PRO A 93 -6.15 14.37 -3.77
C PRO A 93 -6.59 13.42 -4.89
N SER A 94 -6.39 13.82 -6.15
CA SER A 94 -6.75 13.01 -7.32
C SER A 94 -5.90 11.73 -7.39
N VAL A 95 -4.58 11.83 -7.17
CA VAL A 95 -3.71 10.65 -7.17
C VAL A 95 -4.03 9.69 -6.02
N ILE A 96 -4.33 10.21 -4.83
CA ILE A 96 -4.77 9.39 -3.69
C ILE A 96 -6.07 8.66 -4.04
N ALA A 97 -7.04 9.37 -4.62
CA ALA A 97 -8.33 8.79 -4.99
C ALA A 97 -8.17 7.66 -6.02
N ILE A 98 -7.41 7.90 -7.10
CA ILE A 98 -7.11 6.88 -8.11
C ILE A 98 -6.40 5.68 -7.48
N ASP A 99 -5.41 5.90 -6.60
CA ASP A 99 -4.74 4.82 -5.87
C ASP A 99 -5.72 3.94 -5.07
N LYS A 100 -6.78 4.52 -4.48
CA LYS A 100 -7.79 3.73 -3.72
C LYS A 100 -8.70 2.87 -4.59
N THR A 101 -8.71 3.04 -5.90
CA THR A 101 -9.33 2.04 -6.80
C THR A 101 -8.66 0.67 -6.69
N SER A 102 -7.40 0.61 -6.22
CA SER A 102 -6.71 -0.64 -5.90
C SER A 102 -7.46 -1.49 -4.87
N VAL A 103 -8.27 -0.90 -4.00
CA VAL A 103 -9.10 -1.64 -3.04
C VAL A 103 -10.15 -2.48 -3.79
N ALA A 104 -10.82 -1.89 -4.78
CA ALA A 104 -11.77 -2.62 -5.61
C ALA A 104 -11.08 -3.72 -6.42
N LEU A 105 -9.90 -3.42 -6.98
CA LEU A 105 -9.10 -4.41 -7.71
C LEU A 105 -8.64 -5.56 -6.79
N ALA A 106 -8.21 -5.26 -5.56
CA ALA A 106 -7.78 -6.26 -4.58
C ALA A 106 -8.94 -7.16 -4.13
N ILE A 107 -10.15 -6.62 -3.97
CA ILE A 107 -11.36 -7.40 -3.71
C ILE A 107 -11.62 -8.37 -4.87
N PHE A 108 -11.55 -7.88 -6.11
CA PHE A 108 -11.75 -8.70 -7.30
C PHE A 108 -10.68 -9.80 -7.44
N LEU A 109 -9.40 -9.45 -7.26
CA LEU A 109 -8.30 -10.41 -7.29
C LEU A 109 -8.36 -11.42 -6.14
N SER A 110 -8.82 -11.02 -4.96
CA SER A 110 -9.06 -11.93 -3.84
C SER A 110 -10.13 -12.97 -4.18
N TRP A 111 -11.22 -12.54 -4.82
CA TRP A 111 -12.25 -13.46 -5.30
C TRP A 111 -11.69 -14.43 -6.34
N LEU A 112 -10.92 -13.92 -7.31
CA LEU A 112 -10.36 -14.72 -8.41
C LEU A 112 -9.25 -15.70 -7.98
N VAL A 113 -8.31 -15.23 -7.16
CA VAL A 113 -7.07 -15.96 -6.82
C VAL A 113 -7.20 -16.74 -5.51
N LEU A 114 -7.85 -16.17 -4.50
CA LEU A 114 -8.02 -16.81 -3.19
C LEU A 114 -9.34 -17.58 -3.08
N GLY A 115 -10.23 -17.49 -4.08
CA GLY A 115 -11.53 -18.15 -4.08
C GLY A 115 -12.47 -17.63 -2.99
N SER A 116 -12.25 -16.41 -2.50
CA SER A 116 -13.07 -15.81 -1.45
C SER A 116 -14.50 -15.60 -1.95
N LYS A 117 -15.52 -15.71 -1.09
CA LYS A 117 -16.91 -15.46 -1.50
C LYS A 117 -17.12 -13.96 -1.69
N MET A 118 -17.54 -13.57 -2.90
CA MET A 118 -17.95 -12.19 -3.18
C MET A 118 -19.47 -12.07 -2.97
N ASP A 119 -19.88 -11.36 -1.92
CA ASP A 119 -21.27 -11.02 -1.70
C ASP A 119 -21.65 -9.70 -2.40
N LEU A 120 -22.95 -9.49 -2.59
CA LEU A 120 -23.46 -8.29 -3.28
C LEU A 120 -23.07 -7.00 -2.56
N LYS A 121 -22.96 -7.03 -1.22
CA LYS A 121 -22.58 -5.86 -0.41
C LYS A 121 -21.14 -5.44 -0.68
N THR A 122 -20.22 -6.41 -0.76
CA THR A 122 -18.81 -6.16 -1.06
C THR A 122 -18.64 -5.63 -2.48
N ALA A 123 -19.37 -6.19 -3.45
CA ALA A 123 -19.36 -5.72 -4.84
C ALA A 123 -19.87 -4.27 -4.97
N LEU A 124 -20.99 -3.94 -4.31
CA LEU A 124 -21.52 -2.58 -4.28
C LEU A 124 -20.56 -1.61 -3.59
N GLY A 125 -19.94 -2.02 -2.49
CA GLY A 125 -18.93 -1.22 -1.80
C GLY A 125 -17.72 -0.92 -2.69
N ALA A 126 -17.20 -1.93 -3.40
CA ALA A 126 -16.11 -1.75 -4.35
C ALA A 126 -16.49 -0.76 -5.47
N LEU A 127 -17.71 -0.85 -6.01
CA LEU A 127 -18.20 0.04 -7.05
C LEU A 127 -18.33 1.49 -6.54
N LEU A 128 -18.81 1.69 -5.31
CA LEU A 128 -18.88 3.01 -4.68
C LEU A 128 -17.49 3.61 -4.44
N ILE A 129 -16.48 2.80 -4.09
CA ILE A 129 -15.09 3.26 -3.97
C ILE A 129 -14.58 3.78 -5.32
N VAL A 130 -14.85 3.05 -6.41
CA VAL A 130 -14.44 3.48 -7.76
C VAL A 130 -15.15 4.76 -8.19
N ILE A 131 -16.46 4.87 -7.97
CA ILE A 131 -17.21 6.10 -8.27
C ILE A 131 -16.68 7.27 -7.46
N GLY A 132 -16.48 7.08 -6.14
CA GLY A 132 -15.91 8.11 -5.27
C GLY A 132 -14.52 8.55 -5.74
N ALA A 133 -13.69 7.59 -6.18
CA ALA A 133 -12.38 7.90 -6.73
C ALA A 133 -12.46 8.76 -8.00
N ILE A 134 -13.36 8.42 -8.93
CA ILE A 134 -13.60 9.21 -10.15
C ILE A 134 -14.03 10.63 -9.79
N LEU A 135 -15.01 10.79 -8.89
CA LEU A 135 -15.52 12.09 -8.49
C LEU A 135 -14.45 13.00 -7.86
N VAL A 136 -13.53 12.45 -7.08
CA VAL A 136 -12.40 13.20 -6.48
C VAL A 136 -11.31 13.51 -7.52
N SER A 137 -11.24 12.74 -8.59
CA SER A 137 -10.19 12.85 -9.61
C SER A 137 -10.53 13.81 -10.75
N LEU A 138 -11.83 14.07 -10.97
CA LEU A 138 -12.33 15.14 -11.85
C LEU A 138 -11.98 16.53 -11.29
#